data_AF-A0A7J6VH61-F1
#
_entry.id   AF-A0A7J6VH61-F1
#
_cell.length_a   1.000
_cell.length_b   1.000
_cell.length_c   1.000
_cell.angle_alpha   90.00
_cell.angle_beta   90.00
_cell.angle_gamma   90.00
#
_symmetry.space_group_name_H-M   'P 1'
#
loop_
_entity.id
_entity.type
_entity.pdbx_description
1 polymer ?
#
loop_
_entity_poly.entity_id
_entity_poly.type
_entity_poly.pdbx_seq_one_letter_code
_entity_poly.pdbx_strand_id
1 'polypeptide(L)'
;MASNSVGDEENDNNVLSDVEGDDEGDDNNDRLLIDYKNLSKEDISLDKFREVVEQLENEKKLRLAVENSKSEIENKFVRLKAYAQDIIKKRDEFKRLREEDLKEKEEALRLNDKLSGELEEALRVKEDVLKQKDEIGRQLDEMTKAKDLIKSETEIATQMLSSGIEKISGKVSNFKNFSAGGLPKSQRYTGLPGIAYGVIKRTHEIVEEIVKQYDGATKSRNDARELMEQRNYEIAIEVSQLEATISGLREEVAKKISDIENLEKLVADKDVKFSEMDRDSLEKQNMAEREIGELREVVSEYEHKLRSLESKVDSQRPLLIDQVNYITRFHEQIHSIIKIVDAAHSDQSDLADSLFIPPQEMDVNENLQASLDLMKSTSELINIATEKLTIKMQDWTRETKGLNETVARLVKEKQHIGALLRSALPKKMTFDPQSKTSEALLAAENGLREIGIDARFSSFLGNGKGTVLHDKKSSAEAGDDEVYTLAGALENIVKACQLEILELQSSVDELRTESSLLKAHVEAQSKELSQRKHRIEELEEKERVANESVEGLMLDIAAAEEEITRWKVAAEQEAAAGRAVEQEFIAKVSYLG
;
A
#
# COMPACT_ATOMS: atom_id res chain seq x y z
N MET A 1 3.15 28.61 -95.46
CA MET A 1 4.55 28.32 -95.88
C MET A 1 5.22 27.56 -94.75
N ALA A 2 5.76 26.38 -95.07
CA ALA A 2 6.59 25.45 -94.28
C ALA A 2 6.00 24.95 -92.94
N SER A 3 5.32 23.79 -92.85
CA SER A 3 5.77 22.38 -93.03
C SER A 3 6.69 21.92 -91.88
N ASN A 4 6.19 21.09 -90.96
CA ASN A 4 6.36 19.62 -90.89
C ASN A 4 7.26 19.28 -89.67
N SER A 5 7.19 18.17 -88.93
CA SER A 5 6.38 16.95 -88.95
C SER A 5 6.99 16.02 -87.88
N VAL A 6 6.13 15.44 -87.02
CA VAL A 6 6.12 14.03 -86.55
C VAL A 6 7.32 13.44 -85.78
N GLY A 7 7.00 12.74 -84.68
CA GLY A 7 7.66 11.47 -84.32
C GLY A 7 7.68 11.15 -82.83
N ASP A 8 6.65 10.45 -82.35
CA ASP A 8 6.73 9.59 -81.16
C ASP A 8 7.80 8.50 -81.37
N GLU A 9 8.50 8.10 -80.30
CA GLU A 9 8.88 6.70 -80.09
C GLU A 9 9.27 6.46 -78.61
N GLU A 10 8.75 5.34 -78.09
CA GLU A 10 9.00 4.76 -76.78
C GLU A 10 10.39 4.09 -76.69
N ASN A 11 10.75 3.75 -75.44
CA ASN A 11 11.84 2.89 -74.97
C ASN A 11 13.27 3.47 -74.91
N ASP A 12 13.84 3.48 -73.71
CA ASP A 12 14.81 2.44 -73.37
C ASP A 12 15.09 2.36 -71.85
N ASN A 13 14.96 1.14 -71.34
CA ASN A 13 15.62 0.67 -70.12
C ASN A 13 17.14 0.75 -70.31
N ASN A 14 17.89 1.27 -69.34
CA ASN A 14 19.21 0.72 -69.09
C ASN A 14 19.60 0.70 -67.60
N VAL A 15 20.30 -0.38 -67.26
CA VAL A 15 20.59 -0.92 -65.94
C VAL A 15 21.95 -0.39 -65.42
N LEU A 16 22.20 -0.57 -64.11
CA LEU A 16 23.50 -0.70 -63.39
C LEU A 16 24.10 0.62 -62.85
N SER A 17 24.69 0.71 -61.66
CA SER A 17 25.40 -0.30 -60.85
C SER A 17 25.54 0.13 -59.37
N ASP A 18 25.39 -0.81 -58.44
CA ASP A 18 26.00 -0.77 -57.10
C ASP A 18 27.52 -0.96 -57.23
N VAL A 19 28.29 -0.06 -56.61
CA VAL A 19 29.75 -0.15 -56.49
C VAL A 19 30.12 0.10 -55.02
N GLU A 20 30.78 -0.90 -54.44
CA GLU A 20 31.48 -0.85 -53.16
C GLU A 20 32.52 0.28 -53.13
N GLY A 21 32.61 0.94 -51.99
CA GLY A 21 33.65 1.92 -51.69
C GLY A 21 33.86 1.98 -50.18
N ASP A 22 34.74 1.10 -49.70
CA ASP A 22 35.44 1.25 -48.42
C ASP A 22 36.13 2.62 -48.39
N ASP A 23 35.99 3.35 -47.28
CA ASP A 23 37.04 4.24 -46.82
C ASP A 23 37.15 4.15 -45.29
N GLU A 24 38.40 3.95 -44.88
CA GLU A 24 38.86 3.59 -43.55
C GLU A 24 38.99 4.82 -42.65
N GLY A 25 38.89 4.57 -41.33
CA GLY A 25 39.69 5.27 -40.33
C GLY A 25 39.06 6.48 -39.65
N ASP A 26 38.54 6.27 -38.44
CA ASP A 26 39.26 6.80 -37.27
C ASP A 26 38.95 5.96 -36.03
N ASP A 27 40.00 5.30 -35.55
CA ASP A 27 40.15 4.64 -34.27
C ASP A 27 40.02 5.68 -33.15
N ASN A 28 39.31 5.36 -32.07
CA ASN A 28 39.81 5.62 -30.71
C ASN A 28 38.95 4.88 -29.66
N ASN A 29 39.56 3.84 -29.09
CA ASN A 29 39.47 3.37 -27.71
C ASN A 29 38.10 3.29 -27.02
N ASP A 30 37.57 2.08 -26.89
CA ASP A 30 37.70 1.30 -25.65
C ASP A 30 36.87 0.01 -25.77
N ARG A 31 37.48 -1.03 -26.34
CA ARG A 31 37.00 -2.40 -26.14
C ARG A 31 37.85 -3.02 -25.04
N LEU A 32 37.33 -2.97 -23.81
CA LEU A 32 37.85 -3.73 -22.68
C LEU A 32 37.82 -5.22 -23.03
N LEU A 33 39.00 -5.74 -23.32
CA LEU A 33 39.31 -7.16 -23.40
C LEU A 33 39.13 -7.75 -21.99
N ILE A 34 38.04 -8.46 -21.75
CA ILE A 34 37.89 -9.24 -20.51
C ILE A 34 38.78 -10.48 -20.65
N ASP A 35 39.94 -10.40 -20.01
CA ASP A 35 40.91 -11.49 -19.83
C ASP A 35 40.31 -12.56 -18.91
N TYR A 36 40.00 -13.74 -19.47
CA TYR A 36 39.42 -14.88 -18.75
C TYR A 36 40.40 -15.64 -17.85
N LYS A 37 41.56 -15.06 -17.49
CA LYS A 37 42.62 -15.78 -16.77
C LYS A 37 42.82 -15.45 -15.29
N ASN A 38 42.02 -14.60 -14.66
CA ASN A 38 42.08 -14.39 -13.21
C ASN A 38 40.71 -14.11 -12.58
N LEU A 39 39.79 -15.07 -12.61
CA LEU A 39 38.72 -15.11 -11.61
C LEU A 39 39.21 -15.92 -10.42
N SER A 40 39.67 -15.21 -9.38
CA SER A 40 39.80 -15.79 -8.05
C SER A 40 38.43 -16.34 -7.64
N LYS A 41 38.48 -17.52 -7.05
CA LYS A 41 37.35 -18.37 -6.75
C LYS A 41 36.76 -17.93 -5.41
N GLU A 42 36.28 -16.68 -5.35
CA GLU A 42 35.54 -16.16 -4.20
C GLU A 42 34.28 -15.42 -4.69
N ASP A 43 33.12 -16.01 -4.35
CA ASP A 43 31.81 -15.39 -4.15
C ASP A 43 31.02 -14.82 -5.36
N ILE A 44 30.81 -15.66 -6.39
CA ILE A 44 29.60 -15.56 -7.21
C ILE A 44 28.49 -16.35 -6.51
N SER A 45 27.81 -15.71 -5.54
CA SER A 45 26.58 -16.27 -4.97
C SER A 45 25.53 -16.43 -6.08
N LEU A 46 24.80 -17.56 -6.07
CA LEU A 46 23.67 -17.84 -6.96
C LEU A 46 22.63 -16.70 -7.00
N ASP A 47 22.55 -15.91 -5.93
CA ASP A 47 21.64 -14.77 -5.83
C ASP A 47 22.08 -13.58 -6.69
N LYS A 48 23.38 -13.30 -6.81
CA LYS A 48 23.89 -12.26 -7.73
C LYS A 48 23.65 -12.65 -9.18
N PHE A 49 23.77 -13.94 -9.50
CA PHE A 49 23.46 -14.45 -10.84
C PHE A 49 21.96 -14.31 -11.15
N ARG A 50 21.09 -14.60 -10.18
CA ARG A 50 19.64 -14.43 -10.30
C ARG A 50 19.27 -12.95 -10.50
N GLU A 51 19.88 -12.06 -9.73
CA GLU A 51 19.68 -10.61 -9.84
C GLU A 51 20.09 -10.07 -11.22
N VAL A 52 21.24 -10.51 -11.75
CA VAL A 52 21.69 -10.11 -13.10
C VAL A 52 20.75 -10.64 -14.19
N VAL A 53 20.22 -11.86 -14.03
CA VAL A 53 19.22 -12.41 -14.96
C VAL A 53 17.92 -11.61 -14.91
N GLU A 54 17.47 -11.21 -13.72
CA GLU A 54 16.28 -10.37 -13.55
C GLU A 54 16.48 -8.96 -14.11
N GLN A 55 17.66 -8.35 -13.91
CA GLN A 55 18.03 -7.08 -14.53
C GLN A 55 18.05 -7.18 -16.06
N LEU A 56 18.57 -8.27 -16.63
CA LEU A 56 18.56 -8.53 -18.07
C LEU A 56 17.12 -8.70 -18.61
N GLU A 57 16.25 -9.38 -17.86
CA GLU A 57 14.82 -9.51 -18.23
C GLU A 57 14.09 -8.17 -18.17
N ASN A 58 14.37 -7.35 -17.17
CA ASN A 58 13.81 -6.01 -17.05
C ASN A 58 14.34 -5.07 -18.14
N GLU A 59 15.62 -5.17 -18.50
CA GLU A 59 16.20 -4.45 -19.64
C GLU A 59 15.55 -4.88 -20.97
N LYS A 60 15.32 -6.18 -21.17
CA LYS A 60 14.61 -6.70 -22.35
C LYS A 60 13.17 -6.18 -22.43
N LYS A 61 12.45 -6.13 -21.29
CA LYS A 61 11.10 -5.55 -21.22
C LYS A 61 11.10 -4.06 -21.56
N LEU A 62 12.07 -3.29 -21.05
CA LEU A 62 12.23 -1.87 -21.37
C LEU A 62 12.57 -1.66 -22.84
N ARG A 63 13.47 -2.46 -23.42
CA ARG A 63 13.79 -2.40 -24.86
C ARG A 63 12.57 -2.72 -25.73
N LEU A 64 11.78 -3.72 -25.36
CA LEU A 64 10.54 -4.06 -26.06
C LEU A 64 9.50 -2.92 -25.97
N ALA A 65 9.37 -2.28 -24.81
CA ALA A 65 8.48 -1.13 -24.63
C ALA A 65 8.92 0.07 -25.49
N VAL A 66 10.22 0.32 -25.59
CA VAL A 66 10.79 1.37 -26.46
C VAL A 66 10.57 1.06 -27.93
N GLU A 67 10.77 -0.19 -28.37
CA GLU A 67 10.55 -0.59 -29.77
C GLU A 67 9.05 -0.53 -30.14
N ASN A 68 8.16 -0.90 -29.22
CA ASN A 68 6.72 -0.73 -29.38
C ASN A 68 6.34 0.76 -29.48
N SER A 69 6.90 1.62 -28.63
CA SER A 69 6.69 3.07 -28.73
C SER A 69 7.23 3.65 -30.04
N LYS A 70 8.38 3.17 -30.51
CA LYS A 70 9.00 3.60 -31.77
C LYS A 70 8.13 3.19 -32.96
N SER A 71 7.68 1.94 -33.02
CA SER A 71 6.78 1.46 -34.07
C SER A 71 5.42 2.19 -34.05
N GLU A 72 4.91 2.58 -32.88
CA GLU A 72 3.70 3.40 -32.79
C GLU A 72 3.91 4.81 -33.37
N ILE A 73 5.07 5.43 -33.12
CA ILE A 73 5.45 6.72 -33.70
C ILE A 73 5.65 6.60 -35.22
N GLU A 74 6.32 5.56 -35.69
CA GLU A 74 6.50 5.25 -37.12
C GLU A 74 5.14 5.11 -37.82
N ASN A 75 4.19 4.40 -37.20
CA ASN A 75 2.84 4.25 -37.72
C ASN A 75 2.06 5.58 -37.75
N LYS A 76 2.21 6.43 -36.72
CA LYS A 76 1.63 7.78 -36.71
C LYS A 76 2.23 8.64 -37.81
N PHE A 77 3.54 8.55 -38.05
CA PHE A 77 4.23 9.25 -39.13
C PHE A 77 3.77 8.80 -40.52
N VAL A 78 3.60 7.50 -40.74
CA VAL A 78 3.07 6.93 -42.00
C VAL A 78 1.64 7.42 -42.25
N ARG A 79 0.78 7.44 -41.23
CA ARG A 79 -0.59 7.99 -41.35
C ARG A 79 -0.57 9.48 -41.68
N LEU A 80 0.29 10.26 -41.03
CA LEU A 80 0.44 11.69 -41.32
C LEU A 80 0.94 11.94 -42.75
N LYS A 81 1.90 11.13 -43.22
CA LYS A 81 2.39 11.18 -44.60
C LYS A 81 1.29 10.86 -45.62
N ALA A 82 0.46 9.85 -45.35
CA ALA A 82 -0.69 9.53 -46.19
C ALA A 82 -1.72 10.68 -46.23
N TYR A 83 -1.99 11.29 -45.07
CA TYR A 83 -2.88 12.45 -44.97
C TYR A 83 -2.34 13.66 -45.73
N ALA A 84 -1.04 13.96 -45.62
CA ALA A 84 -0.42 15.04 -46.36
C ALA A 84 -0.46 14.80 -47.89
N GLN A 85 -0.25 13.57 -48.34
CA GLN A 85 -0.38 13.20 -49.75
C GLN A 85 -1.82 13.33 -50.26
N ASP A 86 -2.83 13.00 -49.44
CA ASP A 86 -4.25 13.17 -49.81
C ASP A 86 -4.63 14.65 -49.96
N ILE A 87 -4.11 15.52 -49.09
CA ILE A 87 -4.30 16.98 -49.21
C ILE A 87 -3.68 17.51 -50.52
N ILE A 88 -2.47 17.04 -50.87
CA ILE A 88 -1.81 17.46 -52.11
C ILE A 88 -2.61 16.99 -53.34
N LYS A 89 -3.12 15.76 -53.33
CA LYS A 89 -3.97 15.25 -54.41
C LYS A 89 -5.24 16.08 -54.57
N LYS A 90 -5.94 16.40 -53.48
CA LYS A 90 -7.15 17.24 -53.52
C LYS A 90 -6.87 18.65 -54.05
N ARG A 91 -5.73 19.24 -53.69
CA ARG A 91 -5.29 20.55 -54.23
C ARG A 91 -5.07 20.46 -55.76
N ASP A 92 -4.41 19.42 -56.23
CA ASP A 92 -4.06 19.25 -57.63
C ASP A 92 -5.30 18.91 -58.49
N GLU A 93 -6.24 18.13 -57.96
CA GLU A 93 -7.56 17.88 -58.56
C GLU A 93 -8.38 19.17 -58.67
N PHE A 94 -8.43 19.98 -57.61
CA PHE A 94 -9.13 21.27 -57.64
C PHE A 94 -8.51 22.25 -58.64
N LYS A 95 -7.19 22.18 -58.85
CA LYS A 95 -6.50 22.96 -59.86
C LYS A 95 -6.87 22.51 -61.28
N ARG A 96 -6.94 21.19 -61.54
CA ARG A 96 -7.38 20.66 -62.85
C ARG A 96 -8.82 21.05 -63.18
N LEU A 97 -9.75 20.91 -62.23
CA LEU A 97 -11.14 21.30 -62.40
C LEU A 97 -11.28 22.78 -62.77
N ARG A 98 -10.51 23.66 -62.12
CA ARG A 98 -10.48 25.10 -62.45
C ARG A 98 -9.95 25.38 -63.86
N GLU A 99 -8.96 24.62 -64.32
CA GLU A 99 -8.41 24.75 -65.69
C GLU A 99 -9.38 24.21 -66.75
N GLU A 100 -10.14 23.16 -66.45
CA GLU A 100 -11.19 22.62 -67.32
C GLU A 100 -12.37 23.59 -67.44
N ASP A 101 -12.87 24.16 -66.33
CA ASP A 101 -13.90 25.19 -66.32
C ASP A 101 -13.52 26.43 -67.16
N LEU A 102 -12.24 26.80 -67.15
CA LEU A 102 -11.72 27.91 -67.94
C LEU A 102 -11.74 27.59 -69.45
N LYS A 103 -11.37 26.37 -69.83
CA LYS A 103 -11.42 25.91 -71.23
C LYS A 103 -12.86 25.84 -71.73
N GLU A 104 -13.78 25.31 -70.94
CA GLU A 104 -15.20 25.23 -71.31
C GLU A 104 -15.81 26.62 -71.51
N LYS A 105 -15.45 27.59 -70.66
CA LYS A 105 -15.85 29.00 -70.84
C LYS A 105 -15.29 29.62 -72.12
N GLU A 106 -14.05 29.31 -72.50
CA GLU A 106 -13.42 29.79 -73.73
C GLU A 106 -14.09 29.18 -74.98
N GLU A 107 -14.44 27.89 -74.95
CA GLU A 107 -15.17 27.20 -76.02
C GLU A 107 -16.59 27.74 -76.19
N ALA A 108 -17.30 28.01 -75.09
CA ALA A 108 -18.63 28.62 -75.11
C ALA A 108 -18.62 30.02 -75.74
N LEU A 109 -17.57 30.83 -75.46
CA LEU A 109 -17.38 32.14 -76.09
C LEU A 109 -17.18 32.01 -77.61
N ARG A 110 -16.36 31.07 -78.07
CA ARG A 110 -16.16 30.82 -79.51
C ARG A 110 -17.44 30.41 -80.23
N LEU A 111 -18.30 29.60 -79.60
CA LEU A 111 -19.58 29.19 -80.19
C LEU A 111 -20.56 30.37 -80.28
N ASN A 112 -20.54 31.27 -79.30
CA ASN A 112 -21.37 32.47 -79.30
C ASN A 112 -20.98 33.44 -80.44
N ASP A 113 -19.68 33.64 -80.64
CA ASP A 113 -19.17 34.46 -81.76
C ASP A 113 -19.60 33.89 -83.13
N LYS A 114 -19.64 32.56 -83.26
CA LYS A 114 -20.09 31.88 -84.48
C LYS A 114 -21.58 32.06 -84.74
N LEU A 115 -22.42 31.91 -83.72
CA LEU A 115 -23.88 32.11 -83.82
C LEU A 115 -24.24 33.57 -84.15
N SER A 116 -23.48 34.53 -83.62
CA SER A 116 -23.66 35.94 -83.97
C SER A 116 -23.41 36.21 -85.46
N GLY A 117 -22.41 35.55 -86.06
CA GLY A 117 -22.12 35.67 -87.50
C GLY A 117 -23.22 35.07 -88.40
N GLU A 118 -23.77 33.91 -88.02
CA GLU A 118 -24.87 33.25 -88.75
C GLU A 118 -26.17 34.09 -88.72
N LEU A 119 -26.42 34.78 -87.60
CA LEU A 119 -27.57 35.69 -87.46
C LEU A 119 -27.47 36.92 -88.39
N GLU A 120 -26.27 37.46 -88.58
CA GLU A 120 -26.02 38.60 -89.45
C GLU A 120 -26.17 38.23 -90.95
N GLU A 121 -25.81 37.00 -91.33
CA GLU A 121 -26.00 36.48 -92.68
C GLU A 121 -27.49 36.23 -93.00
N ALA A 122 -28.26 35.71 -92.03
CA ALA A 122 -29.71 35.51 -92.17
C ALA A 122 -30.48 36.84 -92.35
N LEU A 123 -30.01 37.94 -91.75
CA LEU A 123 -30.58 39.27 -91.93
C LEU A 123 -30.36 39.80 -93.36
N ARG A 124 -29.22 39.51 -94.01
CA ARG A 124 -29.00 39.89 -95.42
C ARG A 124 -29.92 39.15 -96.39
N VAL A 125 -30.17 37.85 -96.17
CA VAL A 125 -31.06 37.04 -97.03
C VAL A 125 -32.51 37.52 -96.96
N LYS A 126 -32.96 37.97 -95.78
CA LYS A 126 -34.30 38.53 -95.58
C LYS A 126 -34.51 39.86 -96.33
N GLU A 127 -33.45 40.64 -96.51
CA GLU A 127 -33.48 41.92 -97.25
C GLU A 127 -33.63 41.74 -98.77
N ASP A 128 -33.16 40.62 -99.32
CA ASP A 128 -33.25 40.33 -100.76
C ASP A 128 -34.61 39.74 -101.19
N VAL A 129 -35.32 39.06 -100.29
CA VAL A 129 -36.69 38.54 -100.53
C VAL A 129 -37.74 39.67 -100.56
N LEU A 130 -37.47 40.78 -99.87
CA LEU A 130 -38.35 41.95 -99.86
C LEU A 130 -38.38 42.69 -101.22
N LYS A 131 -37.39 42.48 -102.10
CA LYS A 131 -37.26 43.17 -103.39
C LYS A 131 -38.02 42.51 -104.55
N GLN A 132 -38.53 41.28 -104.40
CA GLN A 132 -39.26 40.56 -105.47
C GLN A 132 -40.79 40.68 -105.38
N LYS A 133 -41.30 41.45 -104.42
CA LYS A 133 -42.74 41.54 -104.11
C LYS A 133 -43.53 42.46 -105.07
N ASP A 134 -42.85 43.25 -105.91
CA ASP A 134 -43.48 44.35 -106.65
C ASP A 134 -43.91 43.99 -108.10
N GLU A 135 -43.62 42.79 -108.60
CA GLU A 135 -43.94 42.40 -110.00
C GLU A 135 -45.28 41.64 -110.16
N ILE A 136 -45.91 41.21 -109.07
CA ILE A 136 -47.13 40.38 -109.12
C ILE A 136 -48.42 41.23 -109.23
N GLY A 137 -48.31 42.55 -109.08
CA GLY A 137 -49.46 43.47 -109.00
C GLY A 137 -50.19 43.78 -110.32
N ARG A 138 -49.64 43.41 -111.49
CA ARG A 138 -50.20 43.82 -112.81
C ARG A 138 -51.14 42.81 -113.48
N GLN A 139 -51.36 41.64 -112.91
CA GLN A 139 -52.19 40.59 -113.53
C GLN A 139 -53.62 40.47 -112.94
N LEU A 140 -54.04 41.42 -112.09
CA LEU A 140 -55.26 41.27 -111.27
C LEU A 140 -56.52 42.00 -111.81
N ASP A 141 -56.47 42.53 -113.04
CA ASP A 141 -57.61 43.27 -113.63
C ASP A 141 -58.58 42.41 -114.47
N GLU A 142 -58.26 41.15 -114.78
CA GLU A 142 -59.14 40.26 -115.57
C GLU A 142 -60.10 39.38 -114.73
N MET A 143 -59.96 39.32 -113.40
CA MET A 143 -60.78 38.45 -112.53
C MET A 143 -62.00 39.15 -111.92
N THR A 144 -62.50 40.22 -112.53
CA THR A 144 -63.56 41.05 -111.93
C THR A 144 -64.99 40.54 -112.18
N LYS A 145 -65.18 39.43 -112.92
CA LYS A 145 -66.52 38.85 -113.21
C LYS A 145 -66.82 37.48 -112.58
N ALA A 146 -65.87 36.88 -111.87
CA ALA A 146 -66.12 35.78 -110.92
C ALA A 146 -66.47 36.29 -109.49
N LYS A 147 -66.60 37.61 -109.34
CA LYS A 147 -66.55 38.36 -108.07
C LYS A 147 -67.76 38.16 -107.15
N ASP A 148 -68.94 37.79 -107.66
CA ASP A 148 -70.15 37.79 -106.83
C ASP A 148 -70.41 36.46 -106.09
N LEU A 149 -69.92 35.33 -106.59
CA LEU A 149 -69.89 34.06 -105.84
C LEU A 149 -68.73 34.05 -104.84
N ILE A 150 -67.59 34.62 -105.23
CA ILE A 150 -66.41 34.81 -104.38
C ILE A 150 -66.71 35.78 -103.23
N LYS A 151 -67.59 36.78 -103.41
CA LYS A 151 -67.91 37.76 -102.36
C LYS A 151 -68.65 37.14 -101.16
N SER A 152 -69.64 36.28 -101.39
CA SER A 152 -70.34 35.58 -100.30
C SER A 152 -69.44 34.55 -99.60
N GLU A 153 -68.60 33.83 -100.35
CA GLU A 153 -67.58 32.93 -99.78
C GLU A 153 -66.53 33.70 -98.96
N THR A 154 -66.12 34.89 -99.40
CA THR A 154 -65.17 35.74 -98.66
C THR A 154 -65.75 36.31 -97.36
N GLU A 155 -67.04 36.59 -97.32
CA GLU A 155 -67.72 37.12 -96.13
C GLU A 155 -67.92 36.02 -95.07
N ILE A 156 -68.29 34.80 -95.50
CA ILE A 156 -68.34 33.62 -94.63
C ILE A 156 -66.95 33.28 -94.08
N ALA A 157 -65.91 33.26 -94.94
CA ALA A 157 -64.53 33.01 -94.51
C ALA A 157 -64.05 34.06 -93.50
N THR A 158 -64.45 35.33 -93.69
CA THR A 158 -64.12 36.44 -92.78
C THR A 158 -64.72 36.23 -91.39
N GLN A 159 -66.01 35.87 -91.32
CA GLN A 159 -66.69 35.60 -90.06
C GLN A 159 -66.11 34.37 -89.36
N MET A 160 -65.82 33.30 -90.10
CA MET A 160 -65.21 32.08 -89.55
C MET A 160 -63.83 32.34 -88.96
N LEU A 161 -62.98 33.10 -89.64
CA LEU A 161 -61.65 33.47 -89.16
C LEU A 161 -61.72 34.33 -87.89
N SER A 162 -62.62 35.31 -87.87
CA SER A 162 -62.78 36.24 -86.73
C SER A 162 -63.37 35.53 -85.50
N SER A 163 -64.40 34.69 -85.68
CA SER A 163 -64.97 33.91 -84.58
C SER A 163 -64.02 32.82 -84.07
N GLY A 164 -63.27 32.17 -84.98
CA GLY A 164 -62.29 31.15 -84.63
C GLY A 164 -61.18 31.69 -83.74
N ILE A 165 -60.61 32.84 -84.10
CA ILE A 165 -59.53 33.44 -83.30
C ILE A 165 -60.01 33.99 -81.97
N GLU A 166 -61.25 34.50 -81.87
CA GLU A 166 -61.84 34.91 -80.58
C GLU A 166 -62.00 33.73 -79.62
N LYS A 167 -62.44 32.57 -80.12
CA LYS A 167 -62.53 31.35 -79.30
C LYS A 167 -61.17 30.87 -78.81
N ILE A 168 -60.14 30.93 -79.67
CA ILE A 168 -58.76 30.56 -79.31
C ILE A 168 -58.22 31.57 -78.28
N SER A 169 -58.37 32.86 -78.53
CA SER A 169 -57.98 33.96 -77.64
C SER A 169 -58.64 33.84 -76.26
N GLY A 170 -59.92 33.48 -76.20
CA GLY A 170 -60.64 33.25 -74.95
C GLY A 170 -60.09 32.08 -74.13
N LYS A 171 -59.70 30.97 -74.78
CA LYS A 171 -59.12 29.80 -74.09
C LYS A 171 -57.74 30.07 -73.48
N VAL A 172 -56.97 30.99 -74.06
CA VAL A 172 -55.59 31.32 -73.63
C VAL A 172 -55.56 32.57 -72.74
N SER A 173 -56.73 33.12 -72.40
CA SER A 173 -56.86 34.36 -71.60
C SER A 173 -56.21 34.30 -70.21
N ASN A 174 -56.07 33.11 -69.63
CA ASN A 174 -55.40 32.89 -68.34
C ASN A 174 -53.90 33.23 -68.35
N PHE A 175 -53.25 33.14 -69.52
CA PHE A 175 -51.85 33.50 -69.67
C PHE A 175 -51.69 34.99 -70.01
N LYS A 176 -52.54 35.49 -70.91
CA LYS A 176 -52.54 36.88 -71.37
C LYS A 176 -53.83 37.21 -72.10
N ASN A 177 -54.33 38.43 -71.94
CA ASN A 177 -55.57 38.85 -72.58
C ASN A 177 -55.35 39.34 -74.02
N PHE A 178 -55.48 38.46 -75.01
CA PHE A 178 -55.30 38.77 -76.44
C PHE A 178 -56.54 39.39 -77.12
N SER A 179 -57.68 39.41 -76.42
CA SER A 179 -58.95 39.94 -76.93
C SER A 179 -59.05 41.46 -76.77
N ALA A 180 -58.18 42.07 -75.96
CA ALA A 180 -58.12 43.51 -75.76
C ALA A 180 -57.56 44.21 -77.02
N GLY A 181 -58.39 45.00 -77.70
CA GLY A 181 -57.96 45.88 -78.82
C GLY A 181 -58.33 45.43 -80.24
N GLY A 182 -59.07 44.32 -80.41
CA GLY A 182 -59.49 43.85 -81.74
C GLY A 182 -58.34 43.31 -82.60
N LEU A 183 -58.62 42.71 -83.75
CA LEU A 183 -57.59 42.04 -84.58
C LEU A 183 -56.45 42.99 -85.00
N PRO A 184 -55.17 42.56 -84.95
CA PRO A 184 -54.06 43.36 -85.47
C PRO A 184 -54.30 43.74 -86.95
N LYS A 185 -54.27 45.03 -87.27
CA LYS A 185 -54.54 45.53 -88.62
C LYS A 185 -53.27 45.53 -89.47
N SER A 186 -53.39 45.14 -90.74
CA SER A 186 -52.32 45.33 -91.73
C SER A 186 -52.44 46.70 -92.39
N GLN A 187 -51.31 47.35 -92.63
CA GLN A 187 -51.25 48.57 -93.44
C GLN A 187 -51.20 48.28 -94.95
N ARG A 188 -50.96 47.01 -95.34
CA ARG A 188 -50.85 46.58 -96.76
C ARG A 188 -52.07 45.79 -97.25
N TYR A 189 -52.87 45.20 -96.36
CA TYR A 189 -53.97 44.31 -96.71
C TYR A 189 -55.29 44.81 -96.11
N THR A 190 -56.35 44.85 -96.92
CA THR A 190 -57.72 45.24 -96.53
C THR A 190 -58.73 44.14 -96.86
N GLY A 191 -59.90 44.10 -96.23
CA GLY A 191 -60.88 43.03 -96.43
C GLY A 191 -60.42 41.68 -95.85
N LEU A 192 -60.84 40.56 -96.45
CA LEU A 192 -60.50 39.20 -96.01
C LEU A 192 -58.97 38.98 -95.82
N PRO A 193 -58.07 39.40 -96.75
CA PRO A 193 -56.62 39.28 -96.55
C PRO A 193 -56.09 40.04 -95.33
N GLY A 194 -56.68 41.20 -95.00
CA GLY A 194 -56.30 41.97 -93.81
C GLY A 194 -56.71 41.27 -92.51
N ILE A 195 -57.87 40.60 -92.52
CA ILE A 195 -58.37 39.81 -91.39
C ILE A 195 -57.53 38.54 -91.22
N ALA A 196 -57.22 37.84 -92.32
CA ALA A 196 -56.30 36.70 -92.29
C ALA A 196 -54.93 37.07 -91.69
N TYR A 197 -54.36 38.22 -92.08
CA TYR A 197 -53.13 38.72 -91.47
C TYR A 197 -53.26 38.93 -89.96
N GLY A 198 -54.34 39.58 -89.49
CA GLY A 198 -54.56 39.80 -88.07
C GLY A 198 -54.77 38.50 -87.29
N VAL A 199 -55.44 37.50 -87.88
CA VAL A 199 -55.57 36.15 -87.29
C VAL A 199 -54.20 35.51 -87.17
N ILE A 200 -53.39 35.50 -88.23
CA ILE A 200 -52.04 34.92 -88.23
C ILE A 200 -51.16 35.59 -87.19
N LYS A 201 -51.13 36.93 -87.14
CA LYS A 201 -50.31 37.69 -86.19
C LYS A 201 -50.74 37.41 -84.74
N ARG A 202 -52.05 37.44 -84.44
CA ARG A 202 -52.56 37.11 -83.10
C ARG A 202 -52.25 35.67 -82.73
N THR A 203 -52.37 34.73 -83.66
CA THR A 203 -52.08 33.32 -83.41
C THR A 203 -50.60 33.14 -83.07
N HIS A 204 -49.71 33.87 -83.76
CA HIS A 204 -48.28 33.88 -83.45
C HIS A 204 -48.00 34.44 -82.05
N GLU A 205 -48.57 35.58 -81.69
CA GLU A 205 -48.45 36.17 -80.34
C GLU A 205 -48.97 35.21 -79.24
N ILE A 206 -50.06 34.48 -79.52
CA ILE A 206 -50.60 33.45 -78.62
C ILE A 206 -49.62 32.30 -78.46
N VAL A 207 -49.06 31.79 -79.56
CA VAL A 207 -48.09 30.68 -79.53
C VAL A 207 -46.82 31.09 -78.79
N GLU A 208 -46.27 32.28 -79.05
CA GLU A 208 -45.09 32.78 -78.34
C GLU A 208 -45.30 32.87 -76.83
N GLU A 209 -46.46 33.36 -76.39
CA GLU A 209 -46.77 33.44 -74.95
C GLU A 209 -46.97 32.05 -74.33
N ILE A 210 -47.65 31.12 -75.02
CA ILE A 210 -47.79 29.74 -74.53
C ILE A 210 -46.41 29.07 -74.38
N VAL A 211 -45.54 29.23 -75.39
CA VAL A 211 -44.17 28.69 -75.35
C VAL A 211 -43.39 29.30 -74.18
N LYS A 212 -43.46 30.62 -74.01
CA LYS A 212 -42.80 31.31 -72.89
C LYS A 212 -43.27 30.80 -71.52
N GLN A 213 -44.58 30.57 -71.35
CA GLN A 213 -45.14 30.05 -70.11
C GLN A 213 -44.74 28.58 -69.88
N TYR A 214 -44.75 27.77 -70.94
CA TYR A 214 -44.28 26.39 -70.90
C TYR A 214 -42.80 26.29 -70.51
N ASP A 215 -41.95 27.13 -71.09
CA ASP A 215 -40.52 27.18 -70.77
C ASP A 215 -40.29 27.67 -69.33
N GLY A 216 -41.04 28.67 -68.87
CA GLY A 216 -41.00 29.14 -67.49
C GLY A 216 -41.41 28.05 -66.48
N ALA A 217 -42.49 27.33 -66.74
CA ALA A 217 -42.94 26.21 -65.92
C ALA A 217 -41.94 25.05 -65.93
N THR A 218 -41.33 24.77 -67.09
CA THR A 218 -40.32 23.71 -67.23
C THR A 218 -39.05 24.06 -66.44
N LYS A 219 -38.58 25.30 -66.51
CA LYS A 219 -37.45 25.81 -65.71
C LYS A 219 -37.76 25.70 -64.22
N SER A 220 -38.87 26.27 -63.75
CA SER A 220 -39.26 26.20 -62.33
C SER A 220 -39.38 24.77 -61.81
N ARG A 221 -39.92 23.84 -62.62
CA ARG A 221 -39.99 22.41 -62.26
C ARG A 221 -38.60 21.77 -62.18
N ASN A 222 -37.70 22.11 -63.09
CA ASN A 222 -36.33 21.60 -63.08
C ASN A 222 -35.56 22.15 -61.88
N ASP A 223 -35.69 23.45 -61.58
CA ASP A 223 -35.09 24.08 -60.38
C ASP A 223 -35.60 23.40 -59.09
N ALA A 224 -36.89 23.10 -59.01
CA ALA A 224 -37.46 22.36 -57.87
C ALA A 224 -36.93 20.93 -57.75
N ARG A 225 -36.59 20.27 -58.86
CA ARG A 225 -35.94 18.94 -58.84
C ARG A 225 -34.50 19.04 -58.37
N GLU A 226 -33.75 20.04 -58.83
CA GLU A 226 -32.37 20.25 -58.41
C GLU A 226 -32.28 20.54 -56.90
N LEU A 227 -33.17 21.38 -56.36
CA LEU A 227 -33.25 21.61 -54.91
C LEU A 227 -33.58 20.34 -54.13
N MET A 228 -34.47 19.50 -54.68
CA MET A 228 -34.83 18.21 -54.06
C MET A 228 -33.66 17.22 -54.10
N GLU A 229 -32.91 17.18 -55.20
CA GLU A 229 -31.70 16.38 -55.33
C GLU A 229 -30.62 16.85 -54.35
N GLN A 230 -30.39 18.16 -54.23
CA GLN A 230 -29.48 18.73 -53.24
C GLN A 230 -29.87 18.32 -51.82
N ARG A 231 -31.14 18.47 -51.45
CA ARG A 231 -31.60 18.05 -50.11
C ARG A 231 -31.47 16.54 -49.90
N ASN A 232 -31.70 15.73 -50.93
CA ASN A 232 -31.48 14.28 -50.86
C ASN A 232 -30.00 13.95 -50.61
N TYR A 233 -29.06 14.67 -51.23
CA TYR A 233 -27.62 14.51 -50.95
C TYR A 233 -27.28 14.90 -49.51
N GLU A 234 -27.81 16.02 -49.01
CA GLU A 234 -27.61 16.44 -47.62
C GLU A 234 -28.13 15.39 -46.63
N ILE A 235 -29.35 14.87 -46.85
CA ILE A 235 -29.92 13.79 -46.04
C ILE A 235 -29.02 12.55 -46.07
N ALA A 236 -28.49 12.17 -47.24
CA ALA A 236 -27.61 11.01 -47.35
C ALA A 236 -26.29 11.19 -46.55
N ILE A 237 -25.76 12.42 -46.52
CA ILE A 237 -24.58 12.76 -45.71
C ILE A 237 -24.93 12.69 -44.22
N GLU A 238 -26.03 13.33 -43.80
CA GLU A 238 -26.51 13.31 -42.41
C GLU A 238 -26.72 11.86 -41.93
N VAL A 239 -27.38 11.02 -42.74
CA VAL A 239 -27.61 9.60 -42.44
C VAL A 239 -26.28 8.84 -42.34
N SER A 240 -25.34 9.05 -43.27
CA SER A 240 -24.02 8.40 -43.21
C SER A 240 -23.24 8.77 -41.95
N GLN A 241 -23.31 10.03 -41.52
CA GLN A 241 -22.68 10.48 -40.27
C GLN A 241 -23.33 9.81 -39.06
N LEU A 242 -24.66 9.76 -39.00
CA LEU A 242 -25.37 9.07 -37.93
C LEU A 242 -25.03 7.57 -37.90
N GLU A 243 -24.99 6.90 -39.04
CA GLU A 243 -24.59 5.49 -39.14
C GLU A 243 -23.15 5.25 -38.65
N ALA A 244 -22.22 6.16 -38.97
CA ALA A 244 -20.85 6.10 -38.47
C ALA A 244 -20.80 6.26 -36.94
N THR A 245 -21.55 7.22 -36.37
CA THR A 245 -21.61 7.40 -34.91
C THR A 245 -22.24 6.19 -34.20
N ILE A 246 -23.33 5.63 -34.75
CA ILE A 246 -23.99 4.43 -34.23
C ILE A 246 -23.02 3.24 -34.28
N SER A 247 -22.24 3.10 -35.35
CA SER A 247 -21.26 2.03 -35.48
C SER A 247 -20.15 2.16 -34.42
N GLY A 248 -19.60 3.37 -34.23
CA GLY A 248 -18.62 3.62 -33.17
C GLY A 248 -19.15 3.36 -31.76
N LEU A 249 -20.38 3.78 -31.46
CA LEU A 249 -21.03 3.49 -30.18
C LEU A 249 -21.26 1.98 -29.96
N ARG A 250 -21.60 1.23 -31.02
CA ARG A 250 -21.75 -0.23 -30.93
C ARG A 250 -20.43 -0.93 -30.61
N GLU A 251 -19.32 -0.49 -31.21
CA GLU A 251 -17.99 -1.01 -30.90
C GLU A 251 -17.58 -0.70 -29.45
N GLU A 252 -17.85 0.52 -28.97
CA GLU A 252 -17.57 0.89 -27.57
C GLU A 252 -18.39 0.05 -26.59
N VAL A 253 -19.68 -0.17 -26.87
CA VAL A 253 -20.55 -1.04 -26.07
C VAL A 253 -20.03 -2.47 -26.06
N ALA A 254 -19.64 -3.03 -27.21
CA ALA A 254 -19.08 -4.37 -27.29
C ALA A 254 -17.79 -4.51 -26.48
N LYS A 255 -16.92 -3.50 -26.52
CA LYS A 255 -15.69 -3.44 -25.71
C LYS A 255 -16.02 -3.40 -24.21
N LYS A 256 -16.94 -2.52 -23.79
CA LYS A 256 -17.36 -2.42 -22.38
C LYS A 256 -17.99 -3.72 -21.88
N ILE A 257 -18.77 -4.42 -22.70
CA ILE A 257 -19.32 -5.74 -22.36
C ILE A 257 -18.19 -6.75 -22.10
N SER A 258 -17.17 -6.81 -22.95
CA SER A 258 -16.02 -7.69 -22.73
C SER A 258 -15.23 -7.34 -21.47
N ASP A 259 -15.06 -6.04 -21.17
CA ASP A 259 -14.40 -5.59 -19.95
C ASP A 259 -15.21 -5.98 -18.70
N ILE A 260 -16.55 -5.89 -18.75
CA ILE A 260 -17.45 -6.34 -17.67
C ILE A 260 -17.32 -7.85 -17.45
N GLU A 261 -17.38 -8.66 -18.50
CA GLU A 261 -17.23 -10.13 -18.39
C GLU A 261 -15.88 -10.52 -17.77
N ASN A 262 -14.80 -9.82 -18.14
CA ASN A 262 -13.48 -10.03 -17.55
C ASN A 262 -13.44 -9.66 -16.05
N LEU A 263 -14.07 -8.55 -15.67
CA LEU A 263 -14.18 -8.13 -14.27
C LEU A 263 -15.04 -9.09 -13.45
N GLU A 264 -16.18 -9.55 -13.99
CA GLU A 264 -17.04 -10.55 -13.35
C GLU A 264 -16.27 -11.84 -13.08
N LYS A 265 -15.50 -12.33 -14.06
CA LYS A 265 -14.63 -13.49 -13.89
C LYS A 265 -13.58 -13.27 -12.80
N LEU A 266 -12.93 -12.10 -12.78
CA LEU A 266 -11.93 -11.76 -11.77
C LEU A 266 -12.52 -11.66 -10.36
N VAL A 267 -13.76 -11.16 -10.23
CA VAL A 267 -14.49 -11.13 -8.96
C VAL A 267 -14.82 -12.56 -8.51
N ALA A 268 -15.34 -13.40 -9.39
CA ALA A 268 -15.62 -14.81 -9.08
C ALA A 268 -14.35 -15.56 -8.62
N ASP A 269 -13.22 -15.37 -9.29
CA ASP A 269 -11.93 -15.95 -8.90
C ASP A 269 -11.46 -15.45 -7.53
N LYS A 270 -11.71 -14.18 -7.20
CA LYS A 270 -11.38 -13.61 -5.88
C LYS A 270 -12.30 -14.14 -4.78
N ASP A 271 -13.59 -14.33 -5.05
CA ASP A 271 -14.54 -14.89 -4.09
C ASP A 271 -14.19 -16.34 -3.71
N VAL A 272 -13.71 -17.13 -4.67
CA VAL A 272 -13.19 -18.47 -4.42
C VAL A 272 -11.97 -18.41 -3.51
N LYS A 273 -10.99 -17.55 -3.81
CA LYS A 273 -9.79 -17.39 -2.96
C LYS A 273 -10.13 -16.89 -1.56
N PHE A 274 -11.11 -15.99 -1.44
CA PHE A 274 -11.57 -15.50 -0.15
C PHE A 274 -12.20 -16.63 0.67
N SER A 275 -13.04 -17.44 0.03
CA SER A 275 -13.65 -18.63 0.66
C SER A 275 -12.60 -19.66 1.12
N GLU A 276 -11.55 -19.88 0.34
CA GLU A 276 -10.43 -20.75 0.72
C GLU A 276 -9.64 -20.17 1.91
N MET A 277 -9.35 -18.87 1.89
CA MET A 277 -8.63 -18.18 2.97
C MET A 277 -9.44 -18.17 4.28
N ASP A 278 -10.75 -17.95 4.21
CA ASP A 278 -11.65 -18.00 5.36
C ASP A 278 -11.67 -19.40 5.98
N ARG A 279 -11.72 -20.44 5.14
CA ARG A 279 -11.65 -21.84 5.59
C ARG A 279 -10.33 -22.14 6.30
N ASP A 280 -9.20 -21.73 5.70
CA ASP A 280 -7.87 -21.93 6.28
C ASP A 280 -7.68 -21.13 7.58
N SER A 281 -8.23 -19.91 7.65
CA SER A 281 -8.22 -19.10 8.87
C SER A 281 -9.04 -19.75 9.98
N LEU A 282 -10.23 -20.28 9.67
CA LEU A 282 -11.08 -20.99 10.62
C LEU A 282 -10.41 -22.27 11.13
N GLU A 283 -9.73 -23.01 10.27
CA GLU A 283 -8.94 -24.19 10.68
C GLU A 283 -7.81 -23.83 11.64
N LYS A 284 -7.06 -22.75 11.36
CA LYS A 284 -6.01 -22.25 12.27
C LYS A 284 -6.58 -21.79 13.60
N GLN A 285 -7.71 -21.09 13.59
CA GLN A 285 -8.39 -20.67 14.81
C GLN A 285 -8.80 -21.89 15.65
N ASN A 286 -9.39 -22.92 15.04
CA ASN A 286 -9.79 -24.14 15.72
C ASN A 286 -8.58 -24.95 16.27
N MET A 287 -7.42 -24.86 15.63
CA MET A 287 -6.17 -25.43 16.16
C MET A 287 -5.70 -24.66 17.40
N ALA A 288 -5.66 -23.33 17.33
CA ALA A 288 -5.24 -22.48 18.43
C ALA A 288 -6.18 -22.59 19.64
N GLU A 289 -7.50 -22.66 19.43
CA GLU A 289 -8.48 -22.88 20.49
C GLU A 289 -8.28 -24.21 21.21
N ARG A 290 -7.91 -25.27 20.48
CA ARG A 290 -7.56 -26.56 21.07
C ARG A 290 -6.30 -26.48 21.92
N GLU A 291 -5.23 -25.87 21.40
CA GLU A 291 -3.98 -25.68 22.15
C GLU A 291 -4.19 -24.84 23.41
N ILE A 292 -4.98 -23.76 23.34
CA ILE A 292 -5.37 -22.96 24.51
C ILE A 292 -6.15 -23.82 25.52
N GLY A 293 -7.02 -24.71 25.04
CA GLY A 293 -7.74 -25.67 25.89
C GLY A 293 -6.80 -26.60 26.65
N GLU A 294 -5.84 -27.20 25.95
CA GLU A 294 -4.82 -28.10 26.52
C GLU A 294 -3.94 -27.36 27.54
N LEU A 295 -3.45 -26.16 27.21
CA LEU A 295 -2.66 -25.33 28.13
C LEU A 295 -3.45 -24.94 29.38
N ARG A 296 -4.74 -24.64 29.24
CA ARG A 296 -5.62 -24.31 30.39
C ARG A 296 -5.79 -25.50 31.33
N GLU A 297 -5.91 -26.71 30.79
CA GLU A 297 -5.97 -27.93 31.60
C GLU A 297 -4.68 -28.13 32.39
N VAL A 298 -3.52 -27.98 31.74
CA VAL A 298 -2.21 -28.08 32.40
C VAL A 298 -2.05 -27.02 33.50
N VAL A 299 -2.44 -25.77 33.24
CA VAL A 299 -2.43 -24.71 34.26
C VAL A 299 -3.32 -25.09 35.45
N SER A 300 -4.52 -25.60 35.20
CA SER A 300 -5.42 -26.07 36.26
C SER A 300 -4.81 -27.20 37.10
N GLU A 301 -4.08 -28.13 36.48
CA GLU A 301 -3.37 -29.18 37.21
C GLU A 301 -2.26 -28.60 38.12
N TYR A 302 -1.46 -27.66 37.59
CA TYR A 302 -0.41 -27.01 38.37
C TYR A 302 -0.97 -26.14 39.49
N GLU A 303 -2.07 -25.42 39.27
CA GLU A 303 -2.77 -24.70 40.33
C GLU A 303 -3.27 -25.63 41.43
N HIS A 304 -3.86 -26.78 41.07
CA HIS A 304 -4.29 -27.77 42.06
C HIS A 304 -3.09 -28.33 42.86
N LYS A 305 -1.97 -28.63 42.20
CA LYS A 305 -0.73 -29.06 42.87
C LYS A 305 -0.20 -27.98 43.81
N LEU A 306 -0.21 -26.72 43.39
CA LEU A 306 0.22 -25.58 44.20
C LEU A 306 -0.66 -25.41 45.44
N ARG A 307 -1.99 -25.38 45.27
CA ARG A 307 -2.94 -25.32 46.40
C ARG A 307 -2.76 -26.49 47.37
N SER A 308 -2.48 -27.69 46.86
CA SER A 308 -2.18 -28.85 47.69
C SER A 308 -0.90 -28.65 48.52
N LEU A 309 0.17 -28.13 47.93
CA LEU A 309 1.41 -27.83 48.64
C LEU A 309 1.23 -26.70 49.67
N GLU A 310 0.55 -25.63 49.29
CA GLU A 310 0.21 -24.51 50.18
C GLU A 310 -0.54 -25.01 51.42
N SER A 311 -1.58 -25.84 51.24
CA SER A 311 -2.31 -26.43 52.38
C SER A 311 -1.43 -27.30 53.30
N LYS A 312 -0.42 -27.98 52.75
CA LYS A 312 0.54 -28.77 53.55
C LYS A 312 1.46 -27.85 54.35
N VAL A 313 1.96 -26.77 53.75
CA VAL A 313 2.79 -25.77 54.43
C VAL A 313 2.00 -25.09 55.55
N ASP A 314 0.76 -24.69 55.28
CA ASP A 314 -0.13 -24.10 56.28
C ASP A 314 -0.40 -25.06 57.44
N SER A 315 -0.52 -26.36 57.17
CA SER A 315 -0.70 -27.37 58.22
C SER A 315 0.54 -27.58 59.10
N GLN A 316 1.74 -27.29 58.60
CA GLN A 316 3.00 -27.42 59.35
C GLN A 316 3.33 -26.18 60.19
N ARG A 317 2.85 -25.00 59.79
CA ARG A 317 3.04 -23.73 60.51
C ARG A 317 2.69 -23.81 62.01
N PRO A 318 1.54 -24.34 62.46
CA PRO A 318 1.23 -24.45 63.88
C PRO A 318 2.19 -25.37 64.65
N LEU A 319 2.68 -26.45 64.03
CA LEU A 319 3.62 -27.37 64.67
C LEU A 319 4.97 -26.69 64.95
N LEU A 320 5.46 -25.85 64.03
CA LEU A 320 6.68 -25.07 64.24
C LEU A 320 6.51 -24.04 65.37
N ILE A 321 5.36 -23.36 65.42
CA ILE A 321 5.04 -22.41 66.49
C ILE A 321 5.07 -23.13 67.86
N ASP A 322 4.45 -24.30 67.95
CA ASP A 322 4.46 -25.12 69.17
C ASP A 322 5.89 -25.54 69.56
N GLN A 323 6.71 -25.98 68.60
CA GLN A 323 8.12 -26.34 68.85
C GLN A 323 8.91 -25.17 69.42
N VAL A 324 8.83 -23.99 68.80
CA VAL A 324 9.51 -22.79 69.28
C VAL A 324 9.06 -22.45 70.70
N ASN A 325 7.74 -22.48 70.97
CA ASN A 325 7.19 -22.24 72.31
C ASN A 325 7.76 -23.19 73.38
N TYR A 326 7.90 -24.48 73.09
CA TYR A 326 8.52 -25.43 74.03
C TYR A 326 10.00 -25.14 74.25
N ILE A 327 10.75 -24.84 73.19
CA ILE A 327 12.19 -24.55 73.31
C ILE A 327 12.43 -23.25 74.08
N THR A 328 11.62 -22.20 73.85
CA THR A 328 11.70 -20.95 74.63
C THR A 328 11.48 -21.22 76.13
N ARG A 329 10.49 -22.06 76.48
CA ARG A 329 10.27 -22.46 77.88
C ARG A 329 11.46 -23.22 78.47
N PHE A 330 12.08 -24.12 77.72
CA PHE A 330 13.29 -24.82 78.19
C PHE A 330 14.44 -23.84 78.38
N HIS A 331 14.65 -22.93 77.43
CA HIS A 331 15.66 -21.89 77.49
C HIS A 331 15.53 -21.05 78.78
N GLU A 332 14.32 -20.55 79.07
CA GLU A 332 14.01 -19.82 80.31
C GLU A 332 14.29 -20.65 81.58
N GLN A 333 13.90 -21.93 81.59
CA GLN A 333 14.12 -22.82 82.73
C GLN A 333 15.62 -23.05 83.01
N ILE A 334 16.40 -23.31 81.97
CA ILE A 334 17.86 -23.53 82.09
C ILE A 334 18.53 -22.24 82.53
N HIS A 335 18.10 -21.09 82.02
CA HIS A 335 18.60 -19.79 82.46
C HIS A 335 18.34 -19.56 83.96
N SER A 336 17.14 -19.93 84.43
CA SER A 336 16.82 -19.91 85.87
C SER A 336 17.72 -20.84 86.69
N ILE A 337 18.07 -22.02 86.18
CA ILE A 337 19.00 -22.96 86.86
C ILE A 337 20.40 -22.33 86.98
N ILE A 338 20.91 -21.75 85.88
CA ILE A 338 22.20 -21.05 85.88
C ILE A 338 22.22 -19.96 86.94
N LYS A 339 21.15 -19.14 87.02
CA LYS A 339 21.03 -18.07 88.00
C LYS A 339 21.05 -18.57 89.45
N ILE A 340 20.43 -19.71 89.74
CA ILE A 340 20.43 -20.32 91.09
C ILE A 340 21.82 -20.84 91.45
N VAL A 341 22.50 -21.53 90.52
CA VAL A 341 23.82 -22.15 90.77
C VAL A 341 24.91 -21.09 90.96
N ASP A 342 24.82 -19.98 90.21
CA ASP A 342 25.84 -18.94 90.14
C ASP A 342 25.57 -17.70 91.01
N ALA A 343 24.77 -17.86 92.08
CA ALA A 343 24.36 -16.79 92.98
C ALA A 343 25.51 -16.00 93.66
N ALA A 344 26.78 -16.42 93.47
CA ALA A 344 27.96 -15.73 93.98
C ALA A 344 28.66 -14.80 92.95
N HIS A 345 28.29 -14.86 91.66
CA HIS A 345 28.89 -14.07 90.57
C HIS A 345 27.86 -13.34 89.69
N SER A 346 26.67 -13.07 90.23
CA SER A 346 25.48 -12.60 89.49
C SER A 346 25.55 -11.19 88.88
N ASP A 347 26.67 -10.47 88.96
CA ASP A 347 26.75 -9.05 88.53
C ASP A 347 27.28 -8.87 87.10
N GLN A 348 27.38 -9.92 86.28
CA GLN A 348 27.96 -9.84 84.93
C GLN A 348 27.20 -10.57 83.81
N SER A 349 25.93 -10.93 84.01
CA SER A 349 25.15 -11.67 83.00
C SER A 349 23.89 -10.94 82.54
N ASP A 350 24.06 -9.68 82.13
CA ASP A 350 23.01 -8.88 81.45
C ASP A 350 22.97 -9.13 79.92
N LEU A 351 23.48 -10.27 79.42
CA LEU A 351 23.61 -10.53 77.98
C LEU A 351 22.48 -11.40 77.39
N ALA A 352 21.37 -11.61 78.09
CA ALA A 352 20.32 -12.56 77.66
C ALA A 352 18.94 -11.93 77.43
N ASP A 353 18.81 -10.60 77.46
CA ASP A 353 17.50 -9.95 77.53
C ASP A 353 16.96 -9.35 76.23
N SER A 354 17.58 -9.58 75.06
CA SER A 354 17.04 -9.04 73.80
C SER A 354 17.52 -9.75 72.53
N LEU A 355 17.07 -10.98 72.28
CA LEU A 355 17.16 -11.56 70.93
C LEU A 355 16.02 -12.54 70.57
N PHE A 356 14.84 -12.43 71.17
CA PHE A 356 13.74 -13.34 70.81
C PHE A 356 12.44 -12.59 70.57
N ILE A 357 12.14 -12.41 69.29
CA ILE A 357 10.87 -11.92 68.79
C ILE A 357 9.89 -13.11 68.80
N PRO A 358 8.69 -12.99 69.38
CA PRO A 358 7.67 -14.04 69.31
C PRO A 358 7.36 -14.43 67.85
N PRO A 359 7.05 -15.69 67.54
CA PRO A 359 6.96 -16.21 66.15
C PRO A 359 5.78 -15.69 65.32
N GLN A 360 5.10 -14.63 65.76
CA GLN A 360 3.70 -14.42 65.39
C GLN A 360 3.49 -13.90 63.96
N GLU A 361 4.54 -13.49 63.23
CA GLU A 361 4.44 -12.97 61.85
C GLU A 361 5.63 -13.32 60.92
N MET A 362 6.22 -14.51 61.02
CA MET A 362 7.35 -14.90 60.14
C MET A 362 6.96 -15.94 59.09
N ASP A 363 7.66 -15.95 57.95
CA ASP A 363 7.54 -16.98 56.93
C ASP A 363 7.89 -18.38 57.49
N VAL A 364 7.37 -19.48 56.92
CA VAL A 364 7.63 -20.83 57.44
C VAL A 364 9.12 -21.18 57.40
N ASN A 365 9.85 -20.69 56.39
CA ASN A 365 11.29 -20.89 56.30
C ASN A 365 12.06 -20.08 57.36
N GLU A 366 11.63 -18.84 57.59
CA GLU A 366 12.20 -17.98 58.63
C GLU A 366 11.89 -18.53 60.04
N ASN A 367 10.71 -19.10 60.25
CA ASN A 367 10.34 -19.80 61.49
C ASN A 367 11.20 -21.04 61.74
N LEU A 368 11.50 -21.82 60.70
CA LEU A 368 12.38 -22.98 60.81
C LEU A 368 13.80 -22.58 61.21
N GLN A 369 14.32 -21.50 60.61
CA GLN A 369 15.64 -20.95 60.94
C GLN A 369 15.68 -20.41 62.37
N ALA A 370 14.67 -19.63 62.77
CA ALA A 370 14.55 -19.11 64.14
C ALA A 370 14.45 -20.23 65.18
N SER A 371 13.67 -21.28 64.90
CA SER A 371 13.56 -22.47 65.74
C SER A 371 14.91 -23.20 65.89
N LEU A 372 15.63 -23.37 64.78
CA LEU A 372 16.94 -24.00 64.78
C LEU A 372 17.95 -23.22 65.62
N ASP A 373 17.99 -21.89 65.48
CA ASP A 373 18.94 -21.06 66.21
C ASP A 373 18.59 -20.96 67.71
N LEU A 374 17.31 -20.91 68.06
CA LEU A 374 16.84 -21.04 69.45
C LEU A 374 17.22 -22.41 70.05
N MET A 375 17.10 -23.50 69.29
CA MET A 375 17.50 -24.83 69.73
C MET A 375 19.01 -24.92 69.98
N LYS A 376 19.84 -24.36 69.08
CA LYS A 376 21.30 -24.29 69.26
C LYS A 376 21.66 -23.52 70.52
N SER A 377 21.10 -22.32 70.70
CA SER A 377 21.34 -21.49 71.87
C SER A 377 20.93 -22.19 73.17
N THR A 378 19.78 -22.87 73.16
CA THR A 378 19.31 -23.65 74.32
C THR A 378 20.26 -24.80 74.64
N SER A 379 20.78 -25.52 73.63
CA SER A 379 21.79 -26.57 73.82
C SER A 379 23.09 -26.04 74.42
N GLU A 380 23.58 -24.90 73.93
CA GLU A 380 24.75 -24.22 74.50
C GLU A 380 24.50 -23.83 75.96
N LEU A 381 23.32 -23.30 76.27
CA LEU A 381 22.91 -22.94 77.61
C LEU A 381 22.86 -24.16 78.56
N ILE A 382 22.40 -25.33 78.09
CA ILE A 382 22.44 -26.59 78.85
C ILE A 382 23.88 -26.96 79.19
N ASN A 383 24.81 -26.86 78.24
CA ASN A 383 26.22 -27.17 78.47
C ASN A 383 26.82 -26.25 79.54
N ILE A 384 26.54 -24.95 79.47
CA ILE A 384 26.98 -23.99 80.50
C ILE A 384 26.36 -24.33 81.87
N ALA A 385 25.07 -24.64 81.92
CA ALA A 385 24.39 -25.00 83.16
C ALA A 385 24.97 -26.27 83.81
N THR A 386 25.25 -27.29 83.00
CA THR A 386 25.83 -28.56 83.47
C THR A 386 27.27 -28.39 83.96
N GLU A 387 28.08 -27.57 83.28
CA GLU A 387 29.43 -27.23 83.73
C GLU A 387 29.40 -26.50 85.09
N LYS A 388 28.59 -25.45 85.21
CA LYS A 388 28.43 -24.69 86.48
C LYS A 388 27.93 -25.59 87.61
N LEU A 389 26.96 -26.45 87.35
CA LEU A 389 26.44 -27.39 88.35
C LEU A 389 27.53 -28.38 88.79
N THR A 390 28.34 -28.87 87.86
CA THR A 390 29.45 -29.79 88.15
C THR A 390 30.50 -29.12 89.04
N ILE A 391 30.87 -27.87 88.74
CA ILE A 391 31.79 -27.07 89.56
C ILE A 391 31.23 -26.92 90.98
N LYS A 392 29.97 -26.50 91.11
CA LYS A 392 29.32 -26.32 92.43
C LYS A 392 29.24 -27.61 93.23
N MET A 393 28.94 -28.73 92.56
CA MET A 393 28.90 -30.05 93.19
C MET A 393 30.28 -30.51 93.67
N GLN A 394 31.34 -30.22 92.91
CA GLN A 394 32.72 -30.49 93.34
C GLN A 394 33.10 -29.66 94.56
N ASP A 395 32.67 -28.39 94.62
CA ASP A 395 32.89 -27.52 95.79
C ASP A 395 32.17 -28.06 97.02
N TRP A 396 30.89 -28.42 96.92
CA TRP A 396 30.16 -29.08 98.01
C TRP A 396 30.80 -30.41 98.43
N THR A 397 31.34 -31.17 97.48
CA THR A 397 32.05 -32.42 97.79
C THR A 397 33.35 -32.15 98.56
N ARG A 398 34.11 -31.12 98.17
CA ARG A 398 35.34 -30.69 98.86
C ARG A 398 35.04 -30.17 100.26
N GLU A 399 33.99 -29.35 100.39
CA GLU A 399 33.49 -28.84 101.67
C GLU A 399 33.02 -30.00 102.57
N THR A 400 32.22 -30.93 102.05
CA THR A 400 31.77 -32.13 102.79
C THR A 400 32.95 -32.99 103.25
N LYS A 401 33.99 -33.16 102.42
CA LYS A 401 35.23 -33.86 102.82
C LYS A 401 35.95 -33.11 103.93
N GLY A 402 36.09 -31.78 103.85
CA GLY A 402 36.69 -30.96 104.90
C GLY A 402 35.89 -30.99 106.22
N LEU A 403 34.56 -30.94 106.14
CA LEU A 403 33.67 -31.14 107.29
C LEU A 403 33.82 -32.55 107.87
N ASN A 404 33.91 -33.57 107.03
CA ASN A 404 34.12 -34.94 107.49
C ASN A 404 35.48 -35.13 108.17
N GLU A 405 36.55 -34.51 107.65
CA GLU A 405 37.88 -34.51 108.25
C GLU A 405 37.90 -33.76 109.60
N THR A 406 37.21 -32.63 109.70
CA THR A 406 37.06 -31.89 110.97
C THR A 406 36.24 -32.68 111.99
N VAL A 407 35.13 -33.30 111.58
CA VAL A 407 34.36 -34.23 112.43
C VAL A 407 35.24 -35.41 112.87
N ALA A 408 36.00 -36.03 111.97
CA ALA A 408 36.90 -37.13 112.31
C ALA A 408 37.99 -36.70 113.32
N ARG A 409 38.53 -35.48 113.18
CA ARG A 409 39.49 -34.87 114.13
C ARG A 409 38.84 -34.68 115.50
N LEU A 410 37.65 -34.09 115.55
CA LEU A 410 36.88 -33.92 116.79
C LEU A 410 36.51 -35.25 117.44
N VAL A 411 36.22 -36.30 116.66
CA VAL A 411 35.97 -37.65 117.17
C VAL A 411 37.26 -38.25 117.79
N LYS A 412 38.42 -38.08 117.14
CA LYS A 412 39.71 -38.51 117.71
C LYS A 412 40.08 -37.73 118.97
N GLU A 413 39.86 -36.42 119.00
CA GLU A 413 40.02 -35.59 120.20
C GLU A 413 39.06 -36.01 121.31
N LYS A 414 37.78 -36.26 121.01
CA LYS A 414 36.81 -36.83 121.96
C LYS A 414 37.31 -38.18 122.50
N GLN A 415 37.88 -39.05 121.67
CA GLN A 415 38.46 -40.33 122.11
C GLN A 415 39.70 -40.12 123.00
N HIS A 416 40.58 -39.18 122.66
CA HIS A 416 41.75 -38.81 123.46
C HIS A 416 41.34 -38.22 124.82
N ILE A 417 40.37 -37.31 124.84
CA ILE A 417 39.75 -36.77 126.07
C ILE A 417 39.05 -37.89 126.85
N GLY A 418 38.34 -38.80 126.17
CA GLY A 418 37.71 -39.96 126.81
C GLY A 418 38.71 -40.99 127.36
N ALA A 419 39.94 -41.04 126.82
CA ALA A 419 41.05 -41.82 127.37
C ALA A 419 41.70 -41.07 128.55
N LEU A 420 41.90 -39.76 128.42
CA LEU A 420 42.37 -38.86 129.49
C LEU A 420 41.44 -38.84 130.70
N LEU A 421 40.11 -38.84 130.50
CA LEU A 421 39.13 -38.93 131.60
C LEU A 421 39.13 -40.34 132.23
N ARG A 422 39.41 -41.39 131.46
CA ARG A 422 39.60 -42.75 131.99
C ARG A 422 40.95 -42.94 132.69
N SER A 423 41.98 -42.15 132.38
CA SER A 423 43.29 -42.17 133.06
C SER A 423 43.44 -41.11 134.16
N ALA A 424 42.61 -40.06 134.16
CA ALA A 424 42.53 -39.00 135.17
C ALA A 424 41.37 -39.19 136.17
N LEU A 425 40.67 -40.33 136.11
CA LEU A 425 39.89 -40.90 137.22
C LEU A 425 40.70 -42.03 137.91
N PRO A 426 41.74 -41.72 138.71
CA PRO A 426 42.47 -42.72 139.47
C PRO A 426 41.75 -43.05 140.78
N LYS A 427 41.48 -44.34 140.97
CA LYS A 427 41.42 -45.08 142.25
C LYS A 427 41.34 -44.23 143.54
N LYS A 428 40.12 -43.95 144.01
CA LYS A 428 39.85 -43.54 145.39
C LYS A 428 38.57 -44.21 145.94
N MET A 429 38.70 -45.49 146.21
CA MET A 429 38.11 -46.24 147.33
C MET A 429 39.09 -47.42 147.43
N THR A 430 40.05 -47.43 148.35
CA THR A 430 39.85 -47.76 149.76
C THR A 430 41.09 -47.34 150.57
N PHE A 431 40.87 -46.90 151.81
CA PHE A 431 41.80 -46.82 152.96
C PHE A 431 42.90 -47.92 152.93
N ASP A 432 44.14 -47.78 153.40
CA ASP A 432 44.73 -47.02 154.53
C ASP A 432 46.29 -47.08 154.41
N PRO A 433 47.14 -46.53 155.33
CA PRO A 433 48.28 -45.67 154.97
C PRO A 433 49.65 -46.08 155.55
N GLN A 434 50.77 -45.80 154.88
CA GLN A 434 52.03 -45.43 155.57
C GLN A 434 53.18 -45.02 154.62
N SER A 435 53.83 -43.91 155.02
CA SER A 435 55.25 -43.55 154.84
C SER A 435 55.74 -42.87 153.54
N LYS A 436 55.99 -41.56 153.73
CA LYS A 436 56.73 -40.54 152.96
C LYS A 436 58.08 -40.96 152.33
N THR A 437 58.44 -40.21 151.26
CA THR A 437 59.69 -39.44 150.96
C THR A 437 60.08 -39.66 149.49
N SER A 438 59.81 -38.76 148.54
CA SER A 438 60.44 -37.44 148.29
C SER A 438 61.96 -37.51 148.26
N GLU A 439 62.54 -37.71 147.06
CA GLU A 439 63.79 -37.11 146.55
C GLU A 439 64.30 -37.94 145.36
N ALA A 440 64.00 -37.52 144.12
CA ALA A 440 64.80 -37.80 142.91
C ALA A 440 64.20 -37.19 141.63
N LEU A 441 63.45 -36.07 141.73
CA LEU A 441 63.10 -35.20 140.59
C LEU A 441 64.19 -34.14 140.32
N LEU A 442 65.43 -34.41 140.74
CA LEU A 442 66.63 -33.59 140.49
C LEU A 442 67.84 -34.47 140.13
N ALA A 443 67.57 -35.58 139.43
CA ALA A 443 68.51 -36.15 138.47
C ALA A 443 67.80 -36.08 137.11
N ALA A 444 67.44 -34.86 136.70
CA ALA A 444 68.29 -34.14 135.77
C ALA A 444 68.58 -35.04 134.56
N GLU A 445 67.74 -35.01 133.53
CA GLU A 445 67.87 -33.96 132.50
C GLU A 445 69.18 -34.09 131.69
N ASN A 446 69.97 -35.15 131.91
CA ASN A 446 71.23 -35.44 131.19
C ASN A 446 71.38 -36.93 130.83
N GLY A 447 70.42 -37.47 130.07
CA GLY A 447 70.54 -38.82 129.48
C GLY A 447 70.09 -38.89 128.01
N LEU A 448 69.86 -37.74 127.36
CA LEU A 448 69.41 -37.66 125.96
C LEU A 448 70.57 -37.58 124.95
N ARG A 449 71.78 -38.01 125.34
CA ARG A 449 72.95 -38.02 124.46
C ARG A 449 73.87 -39.21 124.72
N GLU A 450 73.32 -40.40 124.80
CA GLU A 450 74.10 -41.62 124.67
C GLU A 450 73.29 -42.68 123.92
N ILE A 451 73.69 -42.90 122.65
CA ILE A 451 73.43 -44.11 121.84
C ILE A 451 72.04 -44.13 121.17
N GLY A 452 71.83 -43.99 119.86
CA GLY A 452 72.65 -44.06 118.65
C GLY A 452 71.72 -44.21 117.44
N ILE A 453 72.09 -43.63 116.29
CA ILE A 453 71.36 -43.68 115.00
C ILE A 453 71.61 -45.05 114.31
N ASP A 454 70.57 -45.72 113.81
CA ASP A 454 70.49 -46.45 112.52
C ASP A 454 69.08 -47.12 112.40
N ALA A 455 68.42 -47.31 111.26
CA ALA A 455 68.94 -47.63 109.94
C ALA A 455 68.06 -47.11 108.78
N ARG A 456 68.75 -46.76 107.69
CA ARG A 456 68.23 -46.65 106.33
C ARG A 456 68.01 -48.03 105.71
N PHE A 457 67.07 -48.13 104.77
CA PHE A 457 67.29 -48.84 103.50
C PHE A 457 66.70 -48.01 102.34
N SER A 458 67.63 -47.42 101.58
CA SER A 458 67.53 -47.13 100.15
C SER A 458 67.41 -48.47 99.38
N SER A 459 67.02 -48.63 98.12
CA SER A 459 66.96 -47.81 96.90
C SER A 459 66.48 -48.72 95.76
N PHE A 460 65.90 -48.16 94.69
CA PHE A 460 66.09 -48.47 93.25
C PHE A 460 65.01 -47.64 92.50
N LEU A 461 65.22 -46.39 92.06
CA LEU A 461 66.05 -45.81 90.98
C LEU A 461 65.61 -46.18 89.55
N GLY A 462 65.28 -45.14 88.76
CA GLY A 462 64.96 -45.24 87.34
C GLY A 462 64.57 -43.92 86.64
N ASN A 463 65.34 -42.84 86.80
CA ASN A 463 65.46 -41.75 85.79
C ASN A 463 66.33 -42.30 84.62
N GLY A 464 66.31 -41.88 83.36
CA GLY A 464 65.65 -40.81 82.61
C GLY A 464 66.51 -40.48 81.36
N LYS A 465 65.87 -39.87 80.33
CA LYS A 465 66.40 -38.85 79.38
C LYS A 465 67.14 -39.25 78.08
N GLY A 466 66.84 -38.46 77.02
CA GLY A 466 67.59 -38.27 75.75
C GLY A 466 66.67 -38.44 74.52
N THR A 467 66.56 -37.58 73.50
CA THR A 467 67.50 -36.64 72.83
C THR A 467 66.72 -35.70 71.85
N VAL A 468 66.98 -34.38 71.80
CA VAL A 468 67.78 -33.58 70.79
C VAL A 468 67.08 -33.40 69.41
N LEU A 469 66.49 -32.23 69.11
CA LEU A 469 67.01 -31.09 68.30
C LEU A 469 67.38 -31.40 66.82
N HIS A 470 66.75 -30.69 65.87
CA HIS A 470 67.49 -29.94 64.86
C HIS A 470 66.71 -28.77 64.26
N ASP A 471 67.46 -27.71 64.00
CA ASP A 471 67.14 -26.43 63.40
C ASP A 471 67.69 -26.38 61.95
N LYS A 472 67.17 -25.42 61.17
CA LYS A 472 67.80 -24.70 60.02
C LYS A 472 67.83 -25.24 58.57
N LYS A 473 67.20 -24.41 57.72
CA LYS A 473 67.73 -23.64 56.56
C LYS A 473 67.90 -24.28 55.15
N SER A 474 67.16 -23.67 54.21
CA SER A 474 67.54 -23.17 52.86
C SER A 474 68.36 -24.04 51.88
N SER A 475 67.82 -24.23 50.68
CA SER A 475 68.41 -23.85 49.37
C SER A 475 67.39 -24.26 48.28
N ALA A 476 66.73 -23.33 47.59
CA ALA A 476 67.15 -22.87 46.26
C ALA A 476 67.51 -24.03 45.31
N GLU A 477 66.53 -24.45 44.50
CA GLU A 477 66.64 -24.96 43.12
C GLU A 477 65.24 -25.36 42.60
N ALA A 478 64.40 -24.36 42.30
CA ALA A 478 63.22 -24.53 41.43
C ALA A 478 62.74 -23.18 40.84
N GLY A 479 63.63 -22.17 40.80
CA GLY A 479 63.29 -20.81 40.38
C GLY A 479 63.02 -20.68 38.88
N ASP A 480 63.39 -21.67 38.08
CA ASP A 480 63.09 -21.66 36.65
C ASP A 480 61.75 -22.37 36.38
N ASP A 481 61.43 -23.49 37.02
CA ASP A 481 60.24 -24.29 36.71
C ASP A 481 58.92 -23.61 37.16
N GLU A 482 58.91 -22.90 38.29
CA GLU A 482 57.75 -22.12 38.74
C GLU A 482 57.54 -20.83 37.92
N VAL A 483 58.62 -20.22 37.43
CA VAL A 483 58.56 -19.04 36.56
C VAL A 483 58.14 -19.44 35.14
N TYR A 484 58.62 -20.58 34.61
CA TYR A 484 58.17 -21.12 33.32
C TYR A 484 56.71 -21.62 33.37
N THR A 485 56.26 -22.21 34.47
CA THR A 485 54.85 -22.61 34.62
C THR A 485 53.92 -21.41 34.82
N LEU A 486 54.34 -20.39 35.58
CA LEU A 486 53.58 -19.14 35.70
C LEU A 486 53.59 -18.33 34.39
N ALA A 487 54.71 -18.28 33.69
CA ALA A 487 54.81 -17.65 32.36
C ALA A 487 53.96 -18.39 31.33
N GLY A 488 53.92 -19.73 31.36
CA GLY A 488 53.04 -20.53 30.50
C GLY A 488 51.56 -20.36 30.83
N ALA A 489 51.19 -20.24 32.11
CA ALA A 489 49.82 -19.92 32.53
C ALA A 489 49.43 -18.50 32.08
N LEU A 490 50.33 -17.52 32.24
CA LEU A 490 50.11 -16.15 31.78
C LEU A 490 50.03 -16.08 30.26
N GLU A 491 50.86 -16.81 29.51
CA GLU A 491 50.82 -16.90 28.05
C GLU A 491 49.51 -17.52 27.57
N ASN A 492 49.01 -18.56 28.24
CA ASN A 492 47.72 -19.17 27.94
C ASN A 492 46.55 -18.21 28.22
N ILE A 493 46.60 -17.46 29.33
CA ILE A 493 45.61 -16.42 29.63
C ILE A 493 45.67 -15.30 28.59
N VAL A 494 46.86 -14.84 28.20
CA VAL A 494 47.03 -13.81 27.17
C VAL A 494 46.51 -14.30 25.82
N LYS A 495 46.78 -15.55 25.44
CA LYS A 495 46.23 -16.16 24.22
C LYS A 495 44.70 -16.29 24.27
N ALA A 496 44.14 -16.69 25.40
CA ALA A 496 42.69 -16.73 25.60
C ALA A 496 42.06 -15.34 25.49
N CYS A 497 42.65 -14.32 26.13
CA CYS A 497 42.20 -12.93 26.00
C CYS A 497 42.39 -12.40 24.58
N GLN A 498 43.44 -12.78 23.85
CA GLN A 498 43.63 -12.38 22.46
C GLN A 498 42.56 -12.98 21.54
N LEU A 499 42.19 -14.25 21.76
CA LEU A 499 41.10 -14.90 21.03
C LEU A 499 39.75 -14.24 21.35
N GLU A 500 39.49 -13.95 22.62
CA GLU A 500 38.28 -13.24 23.06
C GLU A 500 38.21 -11.82 22.47
N ILE A 501 39.34 -11.09 22.41
CA ILE A 501 39.40 -9.78 21.74
C ILE A 501 39.08 -9.90 20.25
N LEU A 502 39.59 -10.94 19.55
CA LEU A 502 39.29 -11.16 18.14
C LEU A 502 37.82 -11.53 17.91
N GLU A 503 37.25 -12.38 18.77
CA GLU A 503 35.84 -12.76 18.71
C GLU A 503 34.94 -11.55 18.95
N LEU A 504 35.22 -10.75 20.00
CA LEU A 504 34.50 -9.50 20.26
C LEU A 504 34.65 -8.49 19.12
N GLN A 505 35.82 -8.38 18.49
CA GLN A 505 36.02 -7.54 17.31
C GLN A 505 35.15 -8.00 16.13
N SER A 506 35.11 -9.30 15.84
CA SER A 506 34.23 -9.84 14.78
C SER A 506 32.75 -9.58 15.08
N SER A 507 32.31 -9.74 16.32
CA SER A 507 30.94 -9.45 16.73
C SER A 507 30.59 -7.96 16.60
N VAL A 508 31.51 -7.06 16.96
CA VAL A 508 31.33 -5.62 16.77
C VAL A 508 31.23 -5.25 15.30
N ASP A 509 32.05 -5.85 14.44
CA ASP A 509 32.00 -5.58 13.00
C ASP A 509 30.73 -6.17 12.37
N GLU A 510 30.28 -7.35 12.79
CA GLU A 510 28.98 -7.92 12.40
C GLU A 510 27.82 -6.98 12.79
N LEU A 511 27.78 -6.52 14.04
CA LEU A 511 26.78 -5.57 14.53
C LEU A 511 26.84 -4.22 13.79
N ARG A 512 28.03 -3.76 13.39
CA ARG A 512 28.17 -2.56 12.55
C ARG A 512 27.58 -2.78 11.16
N THR A 513 27.79 -3.94 10.55
CA THR A 513 27.19 -4.24 9.25
C THR A 513 25.67 -4.37 9.35
N GLU A 514 25.16 -5.04 10.38
CA GLU A 514 23.73 -5.17 10.63
C GLU A 514 23.08 -3.79 10.87
N SER A 515 23.72 -2.94 11.68
CA SER A 515 23.28 -1.56 11.91
C SER A 515 23.28 -0.74 10.62
N SER A 516 24.29 -0.90 9.76
CA SER A 516 24.36 -0.20 8.48
C SER A 516 23.26 -0.66 7.51
N LEU A 517 22.92 -1.95 7.51
CA LEU A 517 21.85 -2.52 6.69
C LEU A 517 20.47 -2.08 7.18
N LEU A 518 20.26 -2.09 8.50
CA LEU A 518 19.02 -1.61 9.11
C LEU A 518 18.82 -0.11 8.82
N LYS A 519 19.89 0.68 8.91
CA LYS A 519 19.86 2.10 8.54
C LYS A 519 19.50 2.31 7.07
N ALA A 520 20.08 1.54 6.15
CA ALA A 520 19.73 1.58 4.74
C ALA A 520 18.27 1.21 4.48
N HIS A 521 17.73 0.22 5.21
CA HIS A 521 16.32 -0.14 5.13
C HIS A 521 15.38 0.98 5.62
N VAL A 522 15.71 1.60 6.75
CA VAL A 522 14.95 2.75 7.28
C VAL A 522 14.99 3.94 6.31
N GLU A 523 16.14 4.23 5.71
CA GLU A 523 16.25 5.28 4.69
C GLU A 523 15.43 4.97 3.43
N ALA A 524 15.41 3.70 2.98
CA ALA A 524 14.59 3.27 1.86
C ALA A 524 13.09 3.40 2.16
N GLN A 525 12.64 2.94 3.33
CA GLN A 525 11.25 3.10 3.79
C GLN A 525 10.86 4.57 3.92
N SER A 526 11.75 5.42 4.44
CA SER A 526 11.51 6.87 4.55
C SER A 526 11.32 7.54 3.18
N LYS A 527 12.12 7.14 2.18
CA LYS A 527 11.97 7.62 0.80
C LYS A 527 10.65 7.14 0.19
N GLU A 528 10.29 5.88 0.38
CA GLU A 528 9.02 5.33 -0.11
C GLU A 528 7.81 6.03 0.53
N LEU A 529 7.84 6.24 1.85
CA LEU A 529 6.79 7.00 2.55
C LEU A 529 6.67 8.43 2.03
N SER A 530 7.80 9.09 1.76
CA SER A 530 7.82 10.44 1.19
C SER A 530 7.20 10.47 -0.22
N GLN A 531 7.49 9.47 -1.05
CA GLN A 531 6.88 9.33 -2.38
C GLN A 531 5.38 9.06 -2.30
N ARG A 532 4.95 8.13 -1.43
CA ARG A 532 3.53 7.83 -1.20
C ARG A 532 2.78 9.05 -0.70
N LYS A 533 3.38 9.84 0.20
CA LYS A 533 2.81 11.10 0.68
C LYS A 533 2.59 12.09 -0.47
N HIS A 534 3.60 12.30 -1.32
CA HIS A 534 3.46 13.20 -2.47
C HIS A 534 2.38 12.72 -3.45
N ARG A 535 2.26 11.40 -3.65
CA ARG A 535 1.19 10.83 -4.48
C ARG A 535 -0.20 11.06 -3.90
N ILE A 536 -0.34 11.01 -2.58
CA ILE A 536 -1.61 11.33 -1.90
C ILE A 536 -1.96 12.80 -2.12
N GLU A 537 -1.01 13.72 -1.92
CA GLU A 537 -1.20 15.16 -2.15
C GLU A 537 -1.64 15.45 -3.60
N GLU A 538 -1.04 14.78 -4.61
CA GLU A 538 -1.47 14.89 -6.00
C GLU A 538 -2.90 14.39 -6.25
N LEU A 539 -3.31 13.33 -5.55
CA LEU A 539 -4.65 12.75 -5.69
C LEU A 539 -5.71 13.64 -5.03
N GLU A 540 -5.40 14.19 -3.84
CA GLU A 540 -6.27 15.15 -3.16
C GLU A 540 -6.50 16.41 -4.00
N GLU A 541 -5.46 16.93 -4.66
CA GLU A 541 -5.59 18.09 -5.54
C GLU A 541 -6.43 17.76 -6.80
N LYS A 542 -6.28 16.55 -7.37
CA LYS A 542 -7.12 16.10 -8.49
C LYS A 542 -8.57 15.95 -8.07
N GLU A 543 -8.83 15.43 -6.87
CA GLU A 543 -10.18 15.33 -6.31
C GLU A 543 -10.78 16.73 -6.12
N ARG A 544 -10.02 17.68 -5.57
CA ARG A 544 -10.45 19.07 -5.41
C ARG A 544 -10.87 19.69 -6.74
N VAL A 545 -10.03 19.57 -7.77
CA VAL A 545 -10.33 20.11 -9.11
C VAL A 545 -11.53 19.39 -9.75
N ALA A 546 -11.66 18.08 -9.56
CA ALA A 546 -12.80 17.33 -10.06
C ALA A 546 -14.11 17.76 -9.38
N ASN A 547 -14.09 17.99 -8.06
CA ASN A 547 -15.24 18.48 -7.32
C ASN A 547 -15.64 19.90 -7.78
N GLU A 548 -14.69 20.81 -7.96
CA GLU A 548 -14.95 22.15 -8.51
C GLU A 548 -15.56 22.09 -9.92
N SER A 549 -15.09 21.15 -10.75
CA SER A 549 -15.64 20.91 -12.09
C SER A 549 -17.08 20.38 -12.03
N VAL A 550 -17.37 19.42 -11.14
CA VAL A 550 -18.72 18.88 -10.94
C VAL A 550 -19.67 19.96 -10.42
N GLU A 551 -19.23 20.78 -9.46
CA GLU A 551 -20.02 21.92 -8.97
C GLU A 551 -20.34 22.92 -10.08
N GLY A 552 -19.37 23.22 -10.95
CA GLY A 552 -19.59 24.04 -12.15
C GLY A 552 -20.63 23.44 -13.10
N LEU A 553 -20.51 22.15 -13.41
CA LEU A 553 -21.48 21.45 -14.26
C LEU A 553 -22.88 21.39 -13.63
N MET A 554 -22.98 21.24 -12.30
CA MET A 554 -24.26 21.28 -11.60
C MET A 554 -24.92 22.66 -11.70
N LEU A 555 -24.15 23.75 -11.61
CA LEU A 555 -24.66 25.11 -11.82
C LEU A 555 -25.17 25.32 -13.26
N ASP A 556 -24.43 24.84 -14.26
CA ASP A 556 -24.83 24.91 -15.66
C ASP A 556 -26.10 24.09 -15.95
N ILE A 557 -26.21 22.90 -15.36
CA ILE A 557 -27.43 22.07 -15.45
C ILE A 557 -28.62 22.81 -14.84
N ALA A 558 -28.47 23.39 -13.65
CA ALA A 558 -29.55 24.14 -13.01
C ALA A 558 -29.99 25.35 -13.84
N ALA A 559 -29.03 26.07 -14.46
CA ALA A 559 -29.34 27.18 -15.35
C ALA A 559 -30.07 26.72 -16.62
N ALA A 560 -29.64 25.60 -17.23
CA ALA A 560 -30.30 25.02 -18.39
C ALA A 560 -31.71 24.51 -18.07
N GLU A 561 -31.91 23.90 -16.90
CA GLU A 561 -33.23 23.49 -16.42
C GLU A 561 -34.16 24.69 -16.24
N GLU A 562 -33.68 25.80 -15.66
CA GLU A 562 -34.46 27.02 -15.56
C GLU A 562 -34.83 27.55 -16.96
N GLU A 563 -33.91 27.55 -17.91
CA GLU A 563 -34.18 28.00 -19.27
C GLU A 563 -35.23 27.10 -19.96
N ILE A 564 -35.11 25.78 -19.85
CA ILE A 564 -36.11 24.82 -20.36
C ILE A 564 -37.49 25.12 -19.76
N THR A 565 -37.58 25.41 -18.46
CA THR A 565 -38.88 25.77 -17.85
C THR A 565 -39.44 27.07 -18.42
N ARG A 566 -38.60 28.09 -18.66
CA ARG A 566 -39.04 29.35 -19.29
C ARG A 566 -39.55 29.11 -20.72
N TRP A 567 -38.82 28.35 -21.54
CA TRP A 567 -39.24 28.00 -22.90
C TRP A 567 -40.54 27.19 -22.91
N LYS A 568 -40.69 26.25 -21.96
CA LYS A 568 -41.92 25.46 -21.83
C LYS A 568 -43.13 26.33 -21.51
N VAL A 569 -43.01 27.27 -20.57
CA VAL A 569 -44.09 28.20 -20.22
C VAL A 569 -44.44 29.10 -21.41
N ALA A 570 -43.45 29.62 -22.14
CA ALA A 570 -43.69 30.42 -23.33
C ALA A 570 -44.45 29.64 -24.41
N ALA A 571 -44.04 28.39 -24.67
CA ALA A 571 -44.73 27.52 -25.63
C ALA A 571 -46.17 27.18 -25.21
N GLU A 572 -46.43 26.94 -23.93
CA GLU A 572 -47.78 26.71 -23.40
C GLU A 572 -48.68 27.95 -23.56
N GLN A 573 -48.13 29.15 -23.33
CA GLN A 573 -48.85 30.42 -23.53
C GLN A 573 -49.16 30.67 -25.01
N GLU A 574 -48.21 30.42 -25.91
CA GLU A 574 -48.41 30.56 -27.35
C GLU A 574 -49.46 29.56 -27.87
N ALA A 575 -49.41 28.30 -27.41
CA ALA A 575 -50.43 27.31 -27.73
C ALA A 575 -51.82 27.70 -27.20
N ALA A 576 -51.90 28.30 -26.00
CA ALA A 576 -53.16 28.81 -25.45
C ALA A 576 -53.70 30.00 -26.26
N ALA A 577 -52.84 30.93 -26.67
CA ALA A 577 -53.19 32.04 -27.54
C ALA A 577 -53.69 31.55 -28.90
N GLY A 578 -53.02 30.57 -29.51
CA GLY A 578 -53.44 29.93 -30.76
C GLY A 578 -54.83 29.31 -30.66
N ARG A 579 -55.11 28.57 -29.57
CA ARG A 579 -56.45 28.00 -29.32
C ARG A 579 -57.53 29.08 -29.17
N ALA A 580 -57.24 30.20 -28.51
CA ALA A 580 -58.19 31.30 -28.36
C ALA A 580 -58.54 31.94 -29.71
N VAL A 581 -57.55 32.14 -30.58
CA VAL A 581 -57.76 32.66 -31.94
C VAL A 581 -58.60 31.69 -32.77
N GLU A 582 -58.32 30.39 -32.69
CA GLU A 582 -59.11 29.38 -33.39
C GLU A 582 -60.58 29.38 -32.94
N GLN A 583 -60.84 29.50 -31.63
CA GLN A 583 -62.19 29.63 -31.10
C GLN A 583 -62.91 30.90 -31.59
N GLU A 584 -62.22 32.05 -31.67
CA GLU A 584 -62.78 33.27 -32.25
C GLU A 584 -63.12 33.10 -33.74
N PHE A 585 -62.27 32.43 -34.51
CA PHE A 585 -62.52 32.13 -35.91
C PHE A 585 -63.74 31.22 -36.08
N ILE A 586 -63.84 30.14 -35.30
CA ILE A 586 -65.00 29.24 -35.30
C ILE A 586 -66.27 30.03 -34.97
N ALA A 587 -66.24 30.87 -33.94
CA ALA A 587 -67.37 31.70 -33.55
C ALA A 587 -67.82 32.66 -34.66
N LYS A 588 -66.88 33.29 -35.37
CA LYS A 588 -67.18 34.15 -36.55
C LYS A 588 -67.80 33.37 -37.70
N VAL A 589 -67.29 32.18 -38.00
CA VAL A 589 -67.84 31.32 -39.06
C VAL A 589 -69.26 30.89 -38.72
N SER A 590 -69.53 30.52 -37.46
CA SER A 590 -70.87 30.18 -37.00
C SER A 590 -71.87 31.34 -36.99
N TYR A 591 -71.39 32.60 -36.99
CA TYR A 591 -72.25 33.80 -37.06
C TYR A 591 -72.58 34.22 -38.52
N LEU A 592 -71.81 33.73 -39.49
CA LEU A 592 -71.91 34.08 -40.92
C LEU A 592 -72.61 33.03 -41.77
N GLY A 593 -72.77 31.80 -41.27
CA GLY A 593 -73.63 30.75 -41.84
C GLY A 593 -74.96 30.69 -41.12
#